data_AF-A0A4Y2JV05-F1
#
_entry.id   AF-A0A4Y2JV05-F1
#
_cell.length_a   1.000
_cell.length_b   1.000
_cell.length_c   1.000
_cell.angle_alpha   90.00
_cell.angle_beta   90.00
_cell.angle_gamma   90.00
#
_symmetry.space_group_name_H-M   'P 1'
#
loop_
_entity.id
_entity.type
_entity.pdbx_description
1 polymer ?
#
loop_
_entity_poly.entity_id
_entity_poly.type
_entity_poly.pdbx_seq_one_letter_code
_entity_poly.pdbx_strand_id
1 'polypeptide(L)'
;MLKNLPCTMIFEFTEIINNIFKFNYFPKAWKTAVVVPILKPGKDPTQPENYRPISLLSTLSKLTENFILDKLNEHLAENKILCPEQFGFRKSLTTTHQLLRVVEYITSGFEKGECTGAVFLDVQKAFDRVWIQGLIHKLIGYKTPPHLLQLLKSYLE
;
A
#
# COMPACT_ATOMS: atom_id res chain seq x y z
N MET A 1 8.21 10.53 17.16
CA MET A 1 9.51 11.21 16.94
C MET A 1 9.36 12.68 16.58
N LEU A 2 8.48 13.09 15.64
CA LEU A 2 8.40 14.48 15.17
C LEU A 2 7.51 15.43 16.04
N LYS A 3 6.93 14.96 17.15
CA LYS A 3 5.91 15.72 17.90
C LYS A 3 6.42 16.99 18.59
N ASN A 4 7.73 17.08 18.86
CA ASN A 4 8.33 18.16 19.66
C ASN A 4 9.32 18.99 18.85
N LEU A 5 9.15 19.07 17.53
CA LEU A 5 10.04 19.84 16.68
C LEU A 5 9.78 21.36 16.83
N PRO A 6 10.83 22.20 16.79
CA PRO A 6 10.66 23.64 16.70
C PRO A 6 9.87 24.03 15.44
N CYS A 7 9.10 25.13 15.52
CA CYS A 7 8.31 25.63 14.39
C CYS A 7 9.15 25.87 13.12
N THR A 8 10.39 26.33 13.29
CA THR A 8 11.33 26.53 12.17
C THR A 8 11.58 25.23 11.42
N MET A 9 11.83 24.13 12.12
CA MET A 9 12.08 22.83 11.50
C MET A 9 10.82 22.26 10.81
N ILE A 10 9.63 22.50 11.38
CA ILE A 10 8.37 22.12 10.74
C ILE A 10 8.19 22.86 9.41
N PHE A 11 8.52 24.16 9.38
CA PHE A 11 8.45 24.96 8.16
C PHE A 11 9.40 24.41 7.09
N GLU A 12 10.66 24.17 7.43
CA GLU A 12 11.67 23.59 6.52
C GLU A 12 11.22 22.23 5.94
N PHE A 13 10.71 21.32 6.77
CA PHE A 13 10.21 20.03 6.29
C PHE A 13 8.99 20.18 5.40
N THR A 14 8.11 21.14 5.71
CA THR A 14 6.96 21.44 4.86
C THR A 14 7.40 21.94 3.48
N GLU A 15 8.38 22.85 3.43
CA GLU A 15 8.94 23.31 2.16
C GLU A 15 9.57 22.18 1.36
N ILE A 16 10.34 21.30 2.01
CA ILE A 16 10.94 20.14 1.34
C ILE A 16 9.85 19.23 0.75
N ILE A 17 8.82 18.88 1.52
CA ILE A 17 7.71 18.04 1.04
C ILE A 17 6.97 18.73 -0.11
N ASN A 18 6.69 20.03 -0.01
CA ASN A 18 6.07 20.78 -1.09
C ASN A 18 6.92 20.77 -2.37
N ASN A 19 8.24 20.88 -2.23
CA ASN A 19 9.16 20.78 -3.36
C ASN A 19 9.18 19.37 -3.99
N ILE A 20 9.07 18.30 -3.19
CA ILE A 20 8.91 16.93 -3.71
C ILE A 20 7.70 16.83 -4.63
N PHE A 21 6.55 17.37 -4.23
CA PHE A 21 5.34 17.40 -5.06
C PHE A 21 5.47 18.35 -6.25
N LYS A 22 6.12 19.50 -6.08
CA LYS A 22 6.32 20.48 -7.15
C LYS A 22 7.21 19.95 -8.28
N PHE A 23 8.29 19.25 -7.91
CA PHE A 23 9.26 18.72 -8.86
C PHE A 23 8.99 17.26 -9.27
N ASN A 24 7.97 16.62 -8.69
CA ASN A 24 7.63 15.21 -8.91
C ASN A 24 8.83 14.26 -8.71
N TYR A 25 9.67 14.55 -7.72
CA TYR A 25 10.91 13.82 -7.45
C TYR A 25 11.00 13.41 -6.00
N PHE A 26 11.16 12.11 -5.77
CA PHE A 26 11.34 11.56 -4.43
C PHE A 26 12.84 11.46 -4.08
N PRO A 27 13.31 12.07 -2.97
CA PRO A 27 14.73 12.08 -2.62
C PRO A 27 15.30 10.68 -2.40
N LYS A 28 16.43 10.37 -3.03
CA LYS A 28 17.13 9.08 -2.88
C LYS A 28 17.44 8.73 -1.42
N ALA A 29 17.85 9.72 -0.63
CA ALA A 29 18.15 9.52 0.78
C ALA A 29 16.92 9.11 1.61
N TRP A 30 15.71 9.49 1.18
CA TRP A 30 14.49 9.21 1.92
C TRP A 30 13.93 7.83 1.60
N LYS A 31 14.16 7.30 0.39
CA LYS A 31 13.79 5.94 0.00
C LYS A 31 14.79 4.85 0.45
N THR A 32 15.95 5.22 1.01
CA THR A 32 16.88 4.24 1.60
C THR A 32 16.29 3.67 2.89
N ALA A 33 16.15 2.35 2.96
CA ALA A 33 15.60 1.64 4.12
C ALA A 33 16.65 0.78 4.82
N VAL A 34 16.52 0.67 6.15
CA VAL A 34 17.22 -0.37 6.91
C VAL A 34 16.36 -1.63 6.86
N VAL A 35 16.90 -2.73 6.30
CA VAL A 35 16.16 -4.00 6.20
C VAL A 35 16.41 -4.84 7.44
N VAL A 36 15.36 -5.12 8.19
CA VAL A 36 15.39 -5.98 9.39
C VAL A 36 14.64 -7.28 9.10
N PRO A 37 15.32 -8.44 9.11
CA PRO A 37 14.65 -9.72 8.92
C PRO A 37 13.93 -10.16 10.21
N ILE A 38 12.63 -10.44 10.11
CA ILE A 38 11.83 -10.99 11.23
C ILE A 38 11.49 -12.44 10.95
N LEU A 39 11.86 -13.34 11.88
CA LEU A 39 11.56 -14.76 11.78
C LEU A 39 10.04 -14.99 11.85
N LYS A 40 9.51 -15.79 10.92
CA LYS A 40 8.11 -16.24 10.97
C LYS A 40 7.87 -17.06 12.25
N PRO A 41 6.74 -16.86 12.95
CA PRO A 41 6.44 -17.62 14.16
C PRO A 41 6.50 -19.14 13.93
N GLY A 42 7.20 -19.86 14.81
CA GLY A 42 7.31 -21.32 14.78
C GLY A 42 8.13 -21.90 13.62
N LYS A 43 8.98 -21.10 12.96
CA LYS A 43 9.83 -21.55 11.85
C LYS A 43 11.29 -21.65 12.25
N ASP A 44 12.04 -22.49 11.53
CA ASP A 44 13.46 -22.75 11.76
C ASP A 44 14.32 -21.49 11.45
N PRO A 45 15.11 -20.98 12.40
CA PRO A 45 15.98 -19.82 12.21
C PRO A 45 17.17 -20.06 11.27
N THR A 46 17.49 -21.32 10.92
CA THR A 46 18.62 -21.60 10.03
C THR A 46 18.30 -21.38 8.55
N GLN A 47 17.01 -21.30 8.20
CA GLN A 47 16.55 -21.18 6.81
C GLN A 47 16.18 -19.72 6.47
N PRO A 48 16.88 -19.06 5.53
CA PRO A 48 16.64 -17.65 5.18
C PRO A 48 15.20 -17.34 4.71
N GLU A 49 14.54 -18.27 4.04
CA GLU A 49 13.15 -18.14 3.57
C GLU A 49 12.11 -18.05 4.70
N ASN A 50 12.51 -18.40 5.92
CA ASN A 50 11.67 -18.27 7.10
C ASN A 50 11.63 -16.84 7.65
N TYR A 51 12.45 -15.94 7.13
CA TYR A 51 12.43 -14.53 7.51
C TYR A 51 11.55 -13.70 6.58
N ARG A 52 10.91 -12.67 7.15
CA ARG A 52 10.25 -11.58 6.42
C ARG A 52 11.15 -10.36 6.48
N PRO A 53 11.64 -9.84 5.36
CA PRO A 53 12.36 -8.57 5.36
C PRO A 53 11.38 -7.44 5.66
N ILE A 54 11.67 -6.60 6.65
CA ILE A 54 10.94 -5.36 6.90
C ILE A 54 11.84 -4.18 6.58
N SER A 55 11.40 -3.35 5.63
CA SER A 55 12.08 -2.11 5.26
C SER A 55 11.69 -0.97 6.21
N LEU A 56 12.63 -0.54 7.05
CA LEU A 56 12.45 0.60 7.93
C LEU A 56 12.91 1.89 7.25
N LEU A 57 11.95 2.62 6.70
CA LEU A 57 12.16 3.95 6.12
C LEU A 57 12.21 5.04 7.19
N SER A 58 12.85 6.16 6.85
CA SER A 58 12.91 7.34 7.71
C SER A 58 11.51 7.88 8.01
N THR A 59 11.34 8.54 9.17
CA THR A 59 10.04 9.11 9.55
C THR A 59 9.55 10.15 8.52
N LEU A 60 10.47 10.91 7.92
CA LEU A 60 10.15 11.87 6.87
C LEU A 60 9.66 11.19 5.59
N SER A 61 10.30 10.08 5.17
CA SER A 61 9.82 9.28 4.03
C SER A 61 8.39 8.80 4.24
N LYS A 62 8.12 8.19 5.40
CA LYS A 62 6.77 7.68 5.75
C LYS A 62 5.73 8.80 5.77
N LEU A 63 6.10 9.99 6.25
CA LEU A 63 5.23 11.16 6.24
C LEU A 63 4.90 11.56 4.80
N THR A 64 5.89 11.64 3.92
CA THR A 64 5.69 11.96 2.50
C THR A 64 4.88 10.88 1.78
N GLU A 65 5.15 9.60 2.04
CA GLU A 65 4.39 8.47 1.51
C GLU A 65 2.90 8.55 1.87
N ASN A 66 2.57 8.96 3.09
CA ASN A 66 1.17 9.16 3.49
C ASN A 66 0.47 10.23 2.64
N PHE A 67 1.13 11.37 2.37
CA PHE A 67 0.56 12.40 1.50
C PHE A 67 0.37 11.91 0.05
N ILE A 68 1.31 11.10 -0.46
CA ILE A 68 1.19 10.45 -1.78
C ILE A 68 0.01 9.47 -1.78
N LEU A 69 -0.11 8.66 -0.74
CA LEU A 69 -1.17 7.67 -0.55
C LEU A 69 -2.55 8.35 -0.49
N ASP A 70 -2.68 9.47 0.22
CA ASP A 70 -3.92 10.23 0.31
C ASP A 70 -4.37 10.72 -1.07
N LYS A 71 -3.48 11.38 -1.83
CA LYS A 71 -3.75 11.82 -3.21
C LYS A 71 -4.10 10.67 -4.14
N LEU A 72 -3.42 9.52 -4.00
CA LEU A 72 -3.72 8.33 -4.80
C LEU A 72 -5.10 7.77 -4.44
N ASN A 73 -5.44 7.70 -3.16
CA ASN A 73 -6.75 7.21 -2.72
C ASN A 73 -7.90 8.11 -3.18
N GLU A 74 -7.71 9.43 -3.18
CA GLU A 74 -8.67 10.39 -3.76
C GLU A 74 -8.93 10.05 -5.23
N HIS A 75 -7.88 9.95 -6.05
CA HIS A 75 -8.00 9.58 -7.47
C HIS A 75 -8.70 8.22 -7.67
N LEU A 76 -8.32 7.22 -6.88
CA LEU A 76 -8.89 5.87 -6.98
C LEU A 76 -10.38 5.83 -6.60
N ALA A 77 -10.78 6.65 -5.63
CA ALA A 77 -12.17 6.75 -5.17
C ALA A 77 -13.05 7.51 -6.17
N GLU A 78 -12.60 8.68 -6.64
CA GLU A 78 -13.32 9.51 -7.61
C GLU A 78 -13.61 8.75 -8.91
N ASN A 79 -12.64 7.97 -9.38
CA ASN A 79 -12.75 7.20 -10.62
C ASN A 79 -13.31 5.78 -10.41
N LYS A 80 -13.70 5.39 -9.19
CA LYS A 80 -14.23 4.06 -8.84
C LYS A 80 -13.39 2.90 -9.39
N ILE A 81 -12.06 3.04 -9.30
CA ILE A 81 -11.10 2.10 -9.91
C ILE A 81 -11.06 0.76 -9.16
N LEU A 82 -11.20 0.79 -7.84
CA LEU A 82 -11.09 -0.39 -6.98
C LEU A 82 -12.41 -1.17 -6.91
N CYS A 83 -12.32 -2.49 -7.02
CA CYS A 83 -13.49 -3.38 -6.92
C CYS A 83 -14.21 -3.19 -5.57
N PRO A 84 -15.56 -3.12 -5.55
CA PRO A 84 -16.34 -3.04 -4.32
C PRO A 84 -16.09 -4.20 -3.35
N GLU A 85 -15.75 -5.38 -3.88
CA GLU A 85 -15.47 -6.60 -3.12
C GLU A 85 -14.04 -6.65 -2.56
N GLN A 86 -13.21 -5.64 -2.83
CA GLN A 86 -11.90 -5.51 -2.22
C GLN A 86 -12.06 -4.81 -0.85
N PHE A 87 -11.83 -5.55 0.23
CA PHE A 87 -11.90 -5.01 1.61
C PHE A 87 -10.51 -4.72 2.20
N GLY A 88 -9.47 -5.43 1.74
CA GLY A 88 -8.11 -5.23 2.19
C GLY A 88 -7.57 -3.85 1.81
N PHE A 89 -6.90 -3.18 2.76
CA PHE A 89 -6.26 -1.88 2.58
C PHE A 89 -7.20 -0.75 2.12
N ARG A 90 -8.50 -0.86 2.45
CA ARG A 90 -9.51 0.15 2.09
C ARG A 90 -9.96 0.91 3.32
N LYS A 91 -10.12 2.22 3.17
CA LYS A 91 -10.65 3.09 4.22
C LYS A 91 -12.05 2.62 4.62
N SER A 92 -12.31 2.55 5.92
CA SER A 92 -13.60 2.18 6.51
C SER A 92 -14.09 0.75 6.26
N LEU A 93 -13.28 -0.13 5.67
CA LEU A 93 -13.59 -1.55 5.51
C LEU A 93 -12.73 -2.40 6.45
N THR A 94 -13.29 -3.50 6.94
CA THR A 94 -12.62 -4.40 7.89
C THR A 94 -12.77 -5.85 7.46
N THR A 95 -11.97 -6.74 8.06
CA THR A 95 -12.08 -8.19 7.85
C THR A 95 -13.44 -8.74 8.27
N THR A 96 -14.07 -8.15 9.28
CA THR A 96 -15.43 -8.53 9.72
C THR A 96 -16.48 -8.29 8.64
N HIS A 97 -16.40 -7.17 7.91
CA HIS A 97 -17.32 -6.91 6.82
C HIS A 97 -17.18 -7.94 5.69
N GLN A 98 -15.94 -8.32 5.35
CA GLN A 98 -15.72 -9.36 4.34
C GLN A 98 -16.20 -10.74 4.81
N LEU A 99 -16.00 -11.06 6.10
CA LEU A 99 -16.50 -12.30 6.68
C LEU A 99 -18.03 -12.34 6.63
N LEU A 100 -18.70 -11.26 7.03
CA LEU A 100 -20.15 -11.14 6.98
C LEU A 100 -20.66 -11.38 5.56
N ARG A 101 -20.07 -10.71 4.56
CA ARG A 101 -20.43 -10.88 3.15
C ARG A 101 -20.32 -12.34 2.69
N VAL A 102 -19.25 -13.04 3.07
CA VAL A 102 -19.07 -14.46 2.72
C VAL A 102 -20.11 -15.33 3.41
N VAL A 103 -20.39 -15.10 4.70
CA VAL A 103 -21.41 -15.84 5.45
C VAL A 103 -22.79 -15.63 4.83
N GLU A 104 -23.17 -14.40 4.51
CA GLU A 104 -24.44 -14.08 3.85
C GLU A 104 -24.58 -14.78 2.49
N TYR A 105 -23.51 -14.81 1.70
CA TYR A 105 -23.51 -15.51 0.42
C TYR A 105 -23.74 -17.02 0.57
N ILE A 106 -23.07 -17.65 1.54
CA ILE A 106 -23.23 -19.08 1.84
C ILE A 106 -24.66 -19.36 2.34
N THR A 107 -25.16 -18.57 3.28
CA THR A 107 -26.50 -18.73 3.85
C THR A 107 -27.59 -18.56 2.77
N SER A 108 -27.47 -17.55 1.90
CA SER A 108 -28.43 -17.34 0.83
C SER A 108 -28.46 -18.48 -0.18
N GLY A 109 -27.31 -19.06 -0.52
CA GLY A 109 -27.24 -20.24 -1.37
C GLY A 109 -27.91 -21.45 -0.70
N PHE A 110 -27.64 -21.66 0.60
CA PHE A 110 -28.25 -22.73 1.38
C PHE A 110 -29.78 -22.61 1.42
N GLU A 111 -30.32 -21.42 1.67
CA GLU A 111 -31.78 -21.16 1.68
C GLU A 111 -32.46 -21.45 0.34
N LYS A 112 -31.72 -21.30 -0.78
CA LYS A 112 -32.20 -21.60 -2.13
C LYS A 112 -32.02 -23.08 -2.53
N GLY A 113 -31.42 -23.90 -1.68
CA GLY A 113 -31.07 -25.28 -2.00
C GLY A 113 -29.90 -25.40 -3.00
N GLU A 114 -29.09 -24.35 -3.14
CA GLU A 114 -27.93 -24.33 -4.03
C GLU A 114 -26.70 -24.96 -3.35
N CYS A 115 -25.80 -25.53 -4.17
CA CYS A 115 -24.48 -25.97 -3.70
C CYS A 115 -23.46 -24.84 -3.84
N THR A 116 -23.01 -24.30 -2.71
CA THR A 116 -22.01 -23.21 -2.68
C THR A 116 -20.58 -23.77 -2.58
N GLY A 117 -19.74 -23.42 -3.54
CA GLY A 117 -18.30 -23.71 -3.52
C GLY A 117 -17.45 -22.48 -3.22
N ALA A 118 -16.29 -22.67 -2.60
CA ALA A 118 -15.34 -21.60 -2.32
C ALA A 118 -13.93 -21.96 -2.82
N VAL A 119 -13.24 -20.99 -3.45
CA VAL A 119 -11.86 -21.11 -3.89
C VAL A 119 -11.03 -20.03 -3.20
N PHE A 120 -9.99 -20.44 -2.49
CA PHE A 120 -9.07 -19.53 -1.79
C PHE A 120 -7.74 -19.48 -2.52
N LEU A 121 -7.28 -18.26 -2.83
CA LEU A 121 -6.03 -18.00 -3.54
C LEU A 121 -5.10 -17.21 -2.62
N ASP A 122 -3.83 -17.61 -2.55
CA ASP A 122 -2.78 -16.89 -1.83
C ASP A 122 -1.57 -16.65 -2.75
N VAL A 123 -1.03 -15.43 -2.71
CA VAL A 123 0.09 -15.01 -3.55
C VAL A 123 1.37 -14.98 -2.71
N GLN A 124 2.28 -15.90 -3.01
CA GLN A 124 3.56 -15.97 -2.31
C GLN A 124 4.41 -14.73 -2.62
N LYS A 125 4.91 -14.05 -1.56
CA LYS A 125 5.78 -12.86 -1.64
C LYS A 125 5.18 -11.73 -2.49
N ALA A 126 3.90 -11.43 -2.27
CA ALA A 126 3.13 -10.48 -3.09
C ALA A 126 3.81 -9.11 -3.27
N PHE A 127 4.42 -8.54 -2.22
CA PHE A 127 5.11 -7.24 -2.29
C PHE A 127 6.47 -7.32 -3.00
N ASP A 128 7.25 -8.38 -2.75
CA ASP A 128 8.58 -8.54 -3.35
C ASP A 128 8.52 -8.87 -4.85
N ARG A 129 7.39 -9.42 -5.32
CA ARG A 129 7.20 -9.89 -6.71
C ARG A 129 6.40 -8.91 -7.58
N VAL A 130 6.16 -7.68 -7.12
CA VAL A 130 5.43 -6.69 -7.92
C VAL A 130 6.23 -6.33 -9.17
N TRP A 131 5.64 -6.54 -10.34
CA TRP A 131 6.23 -6.09 -11.60
C TRP A 131 6.04 -4.58 -11.76
N ILE A 132 7.08 -3.80 -11.43
CA ILE A 132 7.03 -2.33 -11.38
C ILE A 132 6.58 -1.73 -12.73
N GLN A 133 7.09 -2.21 -13.86
CA GLN A 133 6.69 -1.69 -15.17
C GLN A 133 5.21 -1.96 -15.46
N GLY A 134 4.70 -3.14 -15.08
CA GLY A 134 3.28 -3.47 -15.19
C GLY A 134 2.40 -2.63 -14.27
N LEU A 135 2.87 -2.32 -13.06
CA LEU A 135 2.18 -1.41 -12.14
C LEU A 135 2.06 0.00 -12.74
N ILE A 136 3.16 0.55 -13.25
CA ILE A 136 3.16 1.87 -13.92
C ILE A 136 2.20 1.85 -15.12
N HIS A 137 2.22 0.80 -15.94
CA HIS A 137 1.29 0.65 -17.06
C HIS A 137 -0.17 0.65 -16.61
N LYS A 138 -0.52 -0.05 -15.52
CA LYS A 138 -1.87 -0.04 -14.95
C LYS A 138 -2.27 1.36 -14.45
N LEU A 139 -1.38 2.08 -13.77
CA LEU A 139 -1.66 3.44 -13.30
C LEU A 139 -1.92 4.42 -14.45
N ILE A 140 -1.20 4.27 -15.57
CA ILE A 140 -1.49 5.01 -16.81
C ILE A 140 -2.90 4.67 -17.33
N GLY A 141 -3.24 3.38 -17.39
CA GLY A 141 -4.58 2.93 -17.82
C GLY A 141 -5.71 3.44 -16.92
N TYR A 142 -5.44 3.59 -15.62
CA TYR A 142 -6.34 4.20 -14.64
C TYR A 142 -6.37 5.73 -14.67
N LYS A 143 -5.71 6.35 -15.64
CA LYS A 143 -5.67 7.82 -15.82
C LYS A 143 -5.16 8.56 -14.58
N THR A 144 -4.23 7.95 -13.83
CA THR A 144 -3.59 8.62 -12.68
C THR A 144 -2.95 9.94 -13.12
N PRO A 145 -3.09 11.03 -12.36
CA PRO A 145 -2.57 12.34 -12.74
C PRO A 145 -1.07 12.26 -13.08
N PRO A 146 -0.60 12.88 -14.18
CA PRO A 146 0.78 12.74 -14.64
C PRO A 146 1.84 13.12 -13.59
N HIS A 147 1.56 14.15 -12.79
CA HIS A 147 2.45 14.59 -11.72
C HIS A 147 2.61 13.50 -10.63
N LEU A 148 1.49 12.89 -10.21
CA LEU A 148 1.47 11.82 -9.22
C LEU A 148 2.13 10.54 -9.77
N LEU A 149 1.88 10.22 -11.04
CA LEU A 149 2.53 9.09 -11.70
C LEU A 149 4.04 9.25 -11.77
N GLN A 150 4.52 10.45 -12.12
CA GLN A 150 5.95 10.76 -12.19
C GLN A 150 6.61 10.67 -10.81
N LEU A 151 5.94 11.17 -9.77
CA LEU A 151 6.41 11.06 -8.38
C LEU A 151 6.46 9.60 -7.91
N LEU A 152 5.41 8.80 -8.19
CA LEU A 152 5.39 7.37 -7.88
C LEU A 152 6.50 6.61 -8.61
N LYS A 153 6.74 6.94 -9.89
CA LYS A 153 7.85 6.36 -10.65
C LYS A 153 9.20 6.70 -10.01
N SER A 154 9.41 7.96 -9.61
CA SER A 154 10.63 8.40 -8.92
C SER A 154 10.84 7.72 -7.55
N TYR A 155 9.77 7.24 -6.91
CA TYR A 155 9.83 6.52 -5.65
C TYR A 155 10.12 5.02 -5.82
N LEU A 156 9.56 4.40 -6.87
CA LEU A 156 9.66 2.96 -7.14
C LEU A 156 10.96 2.56 -7.87
N GLU A 157 11.53 3.46 -8.66
CA GLU A 157 12.92 3.41 -9.16
C GLU A 157 13.87 3.92 -8.09
#